data_AF-A0A956ZG19-F1
#
_entry.id   AF-A0A956ZG19-F1
#
_cell.length_a   1.000
_cell.length_b   1.000
_cell.length_c   1.000
_cell.angle_alpha   90.00
_cell.angle_beta   90.00
_cell.angle_gamma   90.00
#
_symmetry.space_group_name_H-M   'P 1'
#
loop_
_entity.id
_entity.type
_entity.pdbx_description
1 polymer ?
#
loop_
_entity_poly.entity_id
_entity_poly.type
_entity_poly.pdbx_seq_one_letter_code
_entity_poly.pdbx_strand_id
1 'polypeptide(L)'
;MATLLLFPGFELPSVLCQESSLSYQALQKVYQSYLLGDSEAGKGHCQSAINALNKAAASDPTRYSGPIHCRLAECYRQLKDNARAAAEARKCLALDPGYDEAYYELGLIAWQAKRYEDCIRHLEKYIAVSKDSASKAAARQFLDEVYVFSKFKSANDHISGGRYAQAVRELDQVVKYDPSRYSAAVHKSLAYALGR
;
A
#
# COMPACT_ATOMS: atom_id res chain seq x y z
N MET A 1 -26.24 -13.16 -32.46
CA MET A 1 -25.13 -12.76 -33.35
C MET A 1 -25.33 -11.28 -33.68
N ALA A 2 -24.91 -10.38 -32.78
CA ALA A 2 -25.07 -8.95 -32.97
C ALA A 2 -23.82 -8.41 -33.68
N THR A 3 -23.98 -8.04 -34.94
CA THR A 3 -22.93 -7.50 -35.81
C THR A 3 -22.60 -6.07 -35.37
N LEU A 4 -21.43 -5.87 -34.78
CA LEU A 4 -20.85 -4.53 -34.56
C LEU A 4 -20.36 -4.02 -35.92
N LEU A 5 -21.18 -3.20 -36.59
CA LEU A 5 -20.85 -2.58 -37.87
C LEU A 5 -19.92 -1.37 -37.66
N LEU A 6 -18.61 -1.61 -37.73
CA LEU A 6 -17.61 -0.58 -37.99
C LEU A 6 -17.19 -0.71 -39.47
N PHE A 7 -17.73 0.17 -40.31
CA PHE A 7 -17.54 0.30 -41.77
C PHE A 7 -18.22 -0.75 -42.68
N PRO A 8 -19.00 -0.33 -43.69
CA PRO A 8 -19.56 -1.25 -44.69
C PRO A 8 -18.46 -1.74 -45.63
N GLY A 9 -18.21 -3.06 -45.64
CA GLY A 9 -17.30 -3.73 -46.59
C GLY A 9 -16.03 -4.36 -45.99
N PHE A 10 -15.81 -4.30 -44.68
CA PHE A 10 -14.66 -4.94 -44.03
C PHE A 10 -15.12 -6.06 -43.09
N GLU A 11 -15.25 -7.28 -43.61
CA GLU A 11 -15.45 -8.48 -42.78
C GLU A 11 -14.12 -8.86 -42.13
N LEU A 12 -14.04 -8.80 -40.80
CA LEU A 12 -12.89 -9.33 -40.08
C LEU A 12 -12.81 -10.84 -40.34
N PRO A 13 -11.64 -11.39 -40.73
CA PRO A 13 -11.41 -12.82 -40.87
C PRO A 13 -12.01 -13.59 -39.69
N SER A 14 -12.72 -14.69 -39.95
CA SER A 14 -13.38 -15.53 -38.92
C SER A 14 -12.45 -15.93 -37.78
N VAL A 15 -11.16 -16.12 -38.09
CA VAL A 15 -10.08 -16.39 -37.13
C VAL A 15 -9.88 -15.24 -36.13
N LEU A 16 -9.90 -13.98 -36.59
CA LEU A 16 -9.79 -12.80 -35.71
C LEU A 16 -11.02 -12.63 -34.81
N CYS A 17 -12.22 -12.96 -35.31
CA CYS A 17 -13.44 -13.02 -34.51
C CYS A 17 -13.38 -14.12 -33.44
N GLN A 18 -12.79 -15.28 -33.77
CA GLN A 18 -12.64 -16.39 -32.83
C GLN A 18 -11.57 -16.08 -31.76
N GLU A 19 -10.42 -15.54 -32.15
CA GLU A 19 -9.35 -15.12 -31.25
C GLU A 19 -9.80 -14.01 -30.28
N SER A 20 -10.55 -13.02 -30.77
CA SER A 20 -11.14 -11.98 -29.91
C SER A 20 -12.18 -12.54 -28.93
N SER A 21 -13.00 -13.52 -29.34
CA SER A 21 -13.95 -14.19 -28.45
C SER A 21 -13.26 -15.04 -27.36
N LEU A 22 -12.17 -15.73 -27.71
CA LEU A 22 -11.35 -16.51 -26.79
C LEU A 22 -10.62 -15.61 -25.78
N SER A 23 -10.05 -14.51 -26.26
CA SER A 23 -9.44 -13.46 -25.44
C SER A 23 -10.45 -12.85 -24.45
N TYR A 24 -11.67 -12.56 -24.92
CA TYR A 24 -12.74 -12.05 -24.06
C TYR A 24 -13.15 -13.05 -22.97
N GLN A 25 -13.31 -14.32 -23.31
CA GLN A 25 -13.63 -15.37 -22.33
C GLN A 25 -12.51 -15.57 -21.31
N ALA A 26 -11.25 -15.51 -21.72
CA ALA A 26 -10.10 -15.57 -20.83
C ALA A 26 -10.10 -14.38 -19.86
N LEU A 27 -10.31 -13.17 -20.37
CA LEU A 27 -10.38 -11.96 -19.55
C LEU A 27 -11.57 -12.00 -18.57
N GLN A 28 -12.70 -12.55 -18.99
CA GLN A 28 -13.86 -12.75 -18.12
C GLN A 28 -13.51 -13.72 -16.97
N LYS A 29 -12.77 -14.80 -17.22
CA LYS A 29 -12.33 -15.73 -16.16
C LYS A 29 -11.38 -15.07 -15.16
N VAL A 30 -10.46 -14.23 -15.64
CA VAL A 30 -9.57 -13.42 -14.78
C VAL A 30 -10.40 -12.49 -13.90
N TYR A 31 -11.35 -11.77 -14.49
CA TYR A 31 -12.22 -10.86 -13.77
C TYR A 31 -13.05 -11.58 -12.70
N GLN A 32 -13.64 -12.73 -13.02
CA GLN A 32 -14.41 -13.52 -12.04
C GLN A 32 -13.54 -14.02 -10.88
N SER A 33 -12.33 -14.48 -11.17
CA SER A 33 -11.37 -14.93 -10.15
C SER A 33 -10.91 -13.76 -9.27
N TYR A 34 -10.70 -12.59 -9.87
CA TYR A 34 -10.38 -11.35 -9.15
C TYR A 34 -11.53 -10.94 -8.23
N LEU A 35 -12.78 -10.89 -8.70
CA LEU A 35 -13.94 -10.54 -7.88
C LEU A 35 -14.14 -11.48 -6.70
N LEU A 36 -13.93 -12.79 -6.92
CA LEU A 36 -13.97 -13.77 -5.83
C LEU A 36 -12.87 -13.48 -4.80
N GLY A 37 -11.65 -13.23 -5.28
CA GLY A 37 -10.52 -12.87 -4.44
C GLY A 37 -10.75 -11.61 -3.62
N ASP A 38 -11.24 -10.55 -4.24
CA ASP A 38 -11.59 -9.27 -3.60
C ASP A 38 -12.69 -9.45 -2.55
N SER A 39 -13.73 -10.23 -2.86
CA SER A 39 -14.81 -10.53 -1.92
C SER A 39 -14.33 -11.31 -0.69
N GLU A 40 -13.49 -12.33 -0.89
CA GLU A 40 -12.92 -13.10 0.22
C GLU A 40 -11.94 -12.26 1.05
N ALA A 41 -11.18 -11.36 0.41
CA ALA A 41 -10.30 -10.41 1.11
C ALA A 41 -11.12 -9.47 2.01
N GLY A 42 -12.22 -8.93 1.49
CA GLY A 42 -13.14 -8.07 2.27
C GLY A 42 -13.79 -8.75 3.46
N LYS A 43 -13.92 -10.09 3.44
CA LYS A 43 -14.38 -10.91 4.58
C LYS A 43 -13.25 -11.25 5.57
N GLY A 44 -12.00 -10.90 5.26
CA GLY A 44 -10.82 -11.28 6.05
C GLY A 44 -10.32 -12.71 5.80
N HIS A 45 -10.91 -13.45 4.85
CA HIS A 45 -10.47 -14.80 4.48
C HIS A 45 -9.24 -14.78 3.58
N CYS A 46 -8.13 -14.25 4.10
CA CYS A 46 -6.93 -13.95 3.32
C CYS A 46 -6.39 -15.16 2.55
N GLN A 47 -6.43 -16.37 3.11
CA GLN A 47 -5.93 -17.56 2.41
C GLN A 47 -6.80 -17.94 1.20
N SER A 48 -8.13 -17.86 1.35
CA SER A 48 -9.08 -18.09 0.25
C SER A 48 -8.94 -17.01 -0.83
N ALA A 49 -8.79 -15.75 -0.42
CA ALA A 49 -8.54 -14.62 -1.29
C ALA A 49 -7.27 -14.83 -2.13
N ILE A 50 -6.15 -15.17 -1.49
CA ILE A 50 -4.88 -15.47 -2.18
C ILE A 50 -5.05 -16.57 -3.22
N ASN A 51 -5.79 -17.64 -2.90
CA ASN A 51 -6.01 -18.73 -3.86
C ASN A 51 -6.79 -18.27 -5.09
N ALA A 52 -7.81 -17.42 -4.93
CA ALA A 52 -8.59 -16.88 -6.04
C ALA A 52 -7.81 -15.82 -6.84
N LEU A 53 -7.08 -14.94 -6.16
CA LEU A 53 -6.24 -13.91 -6.78
C LEU A 53 -5.07 -14.53 -7.56
N ASN A 54 -4.44 -15.59 -7.07
CA ASN A 54 -3.39 -16.29 -7.82
C ASN A 54 -3.92 -16.96 -9.09
N LYS A 55 -5.18 -17.43 -9.10
CA LYS A 55 -5.83 -17.91 -10.33
C LYS A 55 -6.04 -16.78 -11.32
N ALA A 56 -6.40 -15.59 -10.86
CA ALA A 56 -6.51 -14.40 -11.71
C ALA A 56 -5.13 -14.00 -12.27
N ALA A 57 -4.10 -13.99 -11.41
CA ALA A 57 -2.73 -13.62 -11.74
C ALA A 57 -2.05 -14.61 -12.73
N ALA A 58 -2.54 -15.85 -12.84
CA ALA A 58 -2.01 -16.83 -13.78
C ALA A 58 -2.12 -16.41 -15.26
N SER A 59 -2.96 -15.41 -15.56
CA SER A 59 -3.12 -14.83 -16.90
C SER A 59 -2.50 -13.44 -17.02
N ASP A 60 -1.67 -13.02 -16.07
CA ASP A 60 -1.01 -11.71 -16.10
C ASP A 60 -0.03 -11.60 -17.29
N PRO A 61 0.13 -10.39 -17.87
CA PRO A 61 -0.53 -9.14 -17.50
C PRO A 61 -1.89 -8.93 -18.18
N THR A 62 -2.84 -8.36 -17.43
CA THR A 62 -4.16 -7.91 -17.89
C THR A 62 -4.48 -6.53 -17.30
N ARG A 63 -5.61 -5.92 -17.72
CA ARG A 63 -6.13 -4.68 -17.10
C ARG A 63 -6.42 -4.78 -15.59
N TYR A 64 -6.45 -6.00 -15.03
CA TYR A 64 -6.74 -6.24 -13.62
C TYR A 64 -5.47 -6.54 -12.80
N SER A 65 -4.30 -6.71 -13.43
CA SER A 65 -3.09 -7.17 -12.74
C SER A 65 -2.63 -6.22 -11.63
N GLY A 66 -2.70 -4.90 -11.84
CA GLY A 66 -2.43 -3.90 -10.79
C GLY A 66 -3.29 -4.13 -9.54
N PRO A 67 -4.64 -4.06 -9.66
CA PRO A 67 -5.55 -4.37 -8.55
C PRO A 67 -5.33 -5.76 -7.92
N ILE A 68 -5.11 -6.80 -8.73
CA ILE A 68 -4.87 -8.18 -8.24
C ILE A 68 -3.63 -8.22 -7.33
N HIS A 69 -2.50 -7.66 -7.79
CA HIS A 69 -1.27 -7.65 -7.01
C HIS A 69 -1.38 -6.77 -5.76
N CYS A 70 -2.12 -5.65 -5.82
CA CYS A 70 -2.38 -4.84 -4.63
C CYS A 70 -3.19 -5.62 -3.57
N ARG A 71 -4.22 -6.36 -3.99
CA ARG A 71 -5.00 -7.22 -3.09
C ARG A 71 -4.21 -8.39 -2.53
N LEU A 72 -3.34 -9.01 -3.34
CA LEU A 72 -2.41 -10.03 -2.85
C LEU A 72 -1.49 -9.45 -1.77
N ALA A 73 -0.96 -8.24 -1.97
CA ALA A 73 -0.13 -7.57 -0.99
C ALA A 73 -0.85 -7.37 0.35
N GLU A 74 -2.08 -6.86 0.30
CA GLU A 74 -2.94 -6.69 1.48
C GLU A 74 -3.13 -8.02 2.23
N CYS A 75 -3.54 -9.08 1.53
CA CYS A 75 -3.78 -10.39 2.15
C CYS A 75 -2.50 -10.98 2.76
N TYR A 76 -1.36 -10.91 2.06
CA TYR A 76 -0.08 -11.38 2.62
C TYR A 76 0.33 -10.57 3.85
N ARG A 77 0.12 -9.25 3.86
CA ARG A 77 0.39 -8.40 5.03
C ARG A 77 -0.49 -8.78 6.21
N GLN A 78 -1.78 -9.04 6.00
CA GLN A 78 -2.69 -9.48 7.07
C GLN A 78 -2.26 -10.84 7.65
N LEU A 79 -1.71 -11.73 6.83
CA LEU A 79 -1.10 -12.99 7.25
C LEU A 79 0.33 -12.84 7.82
N LYS A 80 0.82 -11.61 7.98
CA LYS A 80 2.17 -11.24 8.46
C LYS A 80 3.33 -11.74 7.58
N ASP A 81 3.04 -12.14 6.34
CA ASP A 81 4.07 -12.43 5.34
C ASP A 81 4.51 -11.15 4.62
N ASN A 82 5.26 -10.34 5.36
CA ASN A 82 5.71 -9.02 4.90
C ASN A 82 6.61 -9.09 3.66
N ALA A 83 7.33 -10.20 3.47
CA ALA A 83 8.20 -10.39 2.32
C ALA A 83 7.40 -10.56 1.03
N ARG A 84 6.42 -11.47 1.01
CA ARG A 84 5.52 -11.63 -0.14
C ARG A 84 4.65 -10.41 -0.34
N ALA A 85 4.14 -9.81 0.73
CA ALA A 85 3.33 -8.60 0.65
C ALA A 85 4.07 -7.46 -0.09
N ALA A 86 5.33 -7.21 0.29
CA ALA A 86 6.12 -6.15 -0.34
C ALA A 86 6.49 -6.48 -1.80
N ALA A 87 6.67 -7.76 -2.13
CA ALA A 87 6.92 -8.19 -3.50
C ALA A 87 5.71 -7.92 -4.40
N GLU A 88 4.50 -8.28 -3.94
CA GLU A 88 3.26 -8.07 -4.70
C GLU A 88 2.92 -6.58 -4.84
N ALA A 89 3.08 -5.77 -3.80
CA ALA A 89 2.88 -4.32 -3.91
C ALA A 89 3.85 -3.66 -4.90
N ARG A 90 5.11 -4.12 -4.97
CA ARG A 90 6.06 -3.63 -5.98
C ARG A 90 5.69 -4.07 -7.40
N LYS A 91 5.14 -5.27 -7.59
CA LYS A 91 4.61 -5.69 -8.90
C LYS A 91 3.45 -4.80 -9.33
N CYS A 92 2.54 -4.47 -8.41
CA CYS A 92 1.46 -3.52 -8.68
C CYS A 92 2.02 -2.18 -9.19
N LEU A 93 2.99 -1.59 -8.48
CA LEU A 93 3.61 -0.33 -8.89
C LEU A 93 4.47 -0.41 -10.17
N ALA A 94 4.97 -1.60 -10.52
CA ALA A 94 5.67 -1.80 -11.79
C ALA A 94 4.70 -1.80 -12.98
N LEU A 95 3.44 -2.20 -12.76
CA LEU A 95 2.38 -2.19 -13.77
C LEU A 95 1.69 -0.82 -13.85
N ASP A 96 1.41 -0.21 -12.70
CA ASP A 96 0.82 1.11 -12.58
C ASP A 96 1.52 1.90 -11.46
N PRO A 97 2.51 2.76 -11.82
CA PRO A 97 3.19 3.62 -10.85
C PRO A 97 2.29 4.63 -10.14
N GLY A 98 1.07 4.85 -10.64
CA GLY A 98 0.06 5.73 -10.08
C GLY A 98 -0.95 5.03 -9.16
N TYR A 99 -0.85 3.71 -8.99
CA TYR A 99 -1.74 2.94 -8.12
C TYR A 99 -1.46 3.27 -6.66
N ASP A 100 -2.26 4.15 -6.08
CA ASP A 100 -1.98 4.76 -4.79
C ASP A 100 -2.04 3.74 -3.66
N GLU A 101 -3.03 2.84 -3.62
CA GLU A 101 -3.15 1.87 -2.52
C GLU A 101 -1.91 0.98 -2.36
N ALA A 102 -1.15 0.72 -3.42
CA ALA A 102 0.09 -0.06 -3.33
C ALA A 102 1.19 0.69 -2.55
N TYR A 103 1.26 2.02 -2.64
CA TYR A 103 2.14 2.81 -1.76
C TYR A 103 1.67 2.76 -0.31
N TYR A 104 0.36 2.82 -0.06
CA TYR A 104 -0.16 2.70 1.30
C TYR A 104 0.16 1.34 1.92
N GLU A 105 -0.02 0.26 1.17
CA GLU A 105 0.33 -1.10 1.59
C GLU A 105 1.84 -1.23 1.91
N LEU A 106 2.73 -0.69 1.07
CA LEU A 106 4.17 -0.64 1.37
C LEU A 106 4.48 0.16 2.64
N GLY A 107 3.75 1.25 2.87
CA GLY A 107 3.82 2.04 4.11
C GLY A 107 3.46 1.21 5.35
N LEU A 108 2.35 0.48 5.29
CA LEU A 108 1.91 -0.41 6.37
C LEU A 108 2.89 -1.56 6.63
N ILE A 109 3.45 -2.16 5.57
CA ILE A 109 4.46 -3.22 5.68
C ILE A 109 5.73 -2.68 6.36
N ALA A 110 6.19 -1.50 5.94
CA ALA A 110 7.36 -0.84 6.52
C ALA A 110 7.13 -0.48 8.01
N TRP A 111 5.93 -0.01 8.35
CA TRP A 111 5.51 0.24 9.73
C TRP A 111 5.59 -1.02 10.60
N GLN A 112 5.02 -2.14 10.13
CA GLN A 112 5.07 -3.42 10.83
C GLN A 112 6.50 -3.95 10.99
N ALA A 113 7.37 -3.67 10.02
CA ALA A 113 8.81 -3.97 10.07
C ALA A 113 9.63 -2.96 10.90
N LYS A 114 8.99 -1.95 11.51
CA LYS A 114 9.65 -0.86 12.27
C LYS A 114 10.65 -0.03 11.45
N ARG A 115 10.46 0.00 10.13
CA ARG A 115 11.23 0.81 9.17
C ARG A 115 10.50 2.13 8.95
N TYR A 116 10.55 3.02 9.94
CA TYR A 116 9.71 4.21 10.00
C TYR A 116 10.01 5.21 8.87
N GLU A 117 11.27 5.37 8.50
CA GLU A 117 11.70 6.26 7.43
C GLU A 117 11.17 5.79 6.07
N ASP A 118 11.06 4.48 5.87
CA ASP A 118 10.48 3.90 4.65
C ASP A 118 8.97 4.05 4.63
N CYS A 119 8.33 3.85 5.79
CA CYS A 119 6.91 4.08 5.97
C CYS A 119 6.54 5.52 5.60
N ILE A 120 7.28 6.50 6.12
CA ILE A 120 7.12 7.92 5.80
C ILE A 120 7.19 8.16 4.29
N ARG A 121 8.25 7.69 3.62
CA ARG A 121 8.40 7.89 2.16
C ARG A 121 7.25 7.29 1.35
N HIS A 122 6.77 6.12 1.75
CA HIS A 122 5.64 5.47 1.06
C HIS A 122 4.32 6.22 1.30
N LEU A 123 4.06 6.69 2.51
CA LEU A 123 2.88 7.51 2.82
C LEU A 123 2.91 8.87 2.11
N GLU A 124 4.08 9.51 2.01
CA GLU A 124 4.24 10.74 1.22
C GLU A 124 3.91 10.52 -0.25
N LYS A 125 4.37 9.40 -0.83
CA LYS A 125 4.01 9.01 -2.20
C LYS A 125 2.52 8.76 -2.33
N TYR A 126 1.91 8.01 -1.41
CA TYR A 126 0.47 7.81 -1.36
C TYR A 126 -0.30 9.13 -1.39
N ILE A 127 0.05 10.07 -0.51
CA ILE A 127 -0.60 11.38 -0.43
C ILE A 127 -0.40 12.18 -1.72
N ALA A 128 0.76 12.06 -2.38
CA ALA A 128 1.05 12.76 -3.62
C ALA A 128 0.22 12.24 -4.81
N VAL A 129 0.05 10.92 -4.93
CA VAL A 129 -0.64 10.31 -6.08
C VAL A 129 -2.15 10.14 -5.87
N SER A 130 -2.59 10.00 -4.62
CA SER A 130 -4.01 9.78 -4.33
C SER A 130 -4.84 11.00 -4.69
N LYS A 131 -5.99 10.74 -5.31
CA LYS A 131 -6.98 11.76 -5.69
C LYS A 131 -8.04 11.98 -4.62
N ASP A 132 -8.24 11.02 -3.72
CA ASP A 132 -9.27 11.09 -2.69
C ASP A 132 -8.81 11.92 -1.49
N SER A 133 -9.57 12.97 -1.16
CA SER A 133 -9.19 13.89 -0.09
C SER A 133 -9.32 13.26 1.30
N ALA A 134 -10.27 12.35 1.50
CA ALA A 134 -10.50 11.72 2.81
C ALA A 134 -9.37 10.73 3.14
N SER A 135 -9.03 9.87 2.20
CA SER A 135 -7.88 8.96 2.28
C SER A 135 -6.57 9.69 2.50
N LYS A 136 -6.34 10.83 1.83
CA LYS A 136 -5.15 11.67 2.08
C LYS A 136 -5.13 12.23 3.49
N ALA A 137 -6.27 12.66 4.03
CA ALA A 137 -6.35 13.16 5.40
C ALA A 137 -6.03 12.05 6.41
N ALA A 138 -6.59 10.85 6.23
CA ALA A 138 -6.28 9.69 7.05
C ALA A 138 -4.78 9.31 6.97
N ALA A 139 -4.20 9.30 5.76
CA ALA A 139 -2.79 9.03 5.59
C ALA A 139 -1.87 10.10 6.19
N ARG A 140 -2.29 11.39 6.20
CA ARG A 140 -1.56 12.46 6.89
C ARG A 140 -1.56 12.26 8.40
N GLN A 141 -2.70 11.90 8.98
CA GLN A 141 -2.78 11.56 10.41
C GLN A 141 -1.85 10.41 10.75
N PHE A 142 -1.87 9.35 9.94
CA PHE A 142 -0.96 8.22 10.14
C PHE A 142 0.50 8.63 9.95
N LEU A 143 0.81 9.47 8.96
CA LEU A 143 2.15 10.00 8.74
C LEU A 143 2.66 10.80 9.95
N ASP A 144 1.83 11.65 10.55
CA ASP A 144 2.18 12.42 11.75
C ASP A 144 2.50 11.47 12.92
N GLU A 145 1.71 10.41 13.12
CA GLU A 145 1.99 9.38 14.14
C GLU A 145 3.33 8.67 13.91
N VAL A 146 3.61 8.28 12.66
CA VAL A 146 4.85 7.59 12.29
C VAL A 146 6.06 8.52 12.49
N TYR A 147 5.92 9.80 12.14
CA TYR A 147 6.95 10.81 12.33
C TYR A 147 7.27 11.02 13.80
N VAL A 148 6.24 11.22 14.65
CA VAL A 148 6.38 11.31 16.10
C VAL A 148 7.13 10.10 16.65
N PHE A 149 6.75 8.89 16.23
CA PHE A 149 7.40 7.66 16.70
C PHE A 149 8.87 7.57 16.26
N SER A 150 9.17 7.83 14.98
CA SER A 150 10.54 7.80 14.43
C SER A 150 11.44 8.76 15.19
N LYS A 151 11.02 10.03 15.34
CA LYS A 151 11.80 11.07 16.02
C LYS A 151 11.93 10.84 17.51
N PHE A 152 10.86 10.39 18.18
CA PHE A 152 10.95 10.04 19.59
C PHE A 152 11.93 8.90 19.86
N LYS A 153 11.92 7.85 19.00
CA LYS A 153 12.88 6.75 19.09
C LYS A 153 14.32 7.24 18.91
N SER A 154 14.58 8.01 17.85
CA SER A 154 15.89 8.60 17.57
C SER A 154 16.38 9.48 18.72
N ALA A 155 15.50 10.31 19.29
CA ALA A 155 15.84 11.13 20.45
C ALA A 155 16.25 10.30 21.67
N ASN A 156 15.56 9.19 21.95
CA ASN A 156 15.95 8.29 23.04
C ASN A 156 17.31 7.61 22.76
N ASP A 157 17.60 7.24 21.51
CA ASP A 157 18.92 6.71 21.13
C ASP A 157 20.03 7.76 21.33
N HIS A 158 19.72 9.05 21.10
CA HIS A 158 20.60 10.17 21.42
C HIS A 158 20.79 10.34 22.94
N ILE A 159 19.73 10.26 23.74
CA ILE A 159 19.79 10.32 25.21
C ILE A 159 20.68 9.21 25.77
N SER A 160 20.45 7.97 25.33
CA SER A 160 21.25 6.81 25.75
C SER A 160 22.73 6.93 25.36
N GLY A 161 23.01 7.64 24.25
CA GLY A 161 24.36 7.93 23.80
C GLY A 161 24.97 9.23 24.35
N GLY A 162 24.32 9.92 25.31
CA GLY A 162 24.80 11.17 25.91
C GLY A 162 24.73 12.40 25.00
N ARG A 163 24.07 12.31 23.84
CA ARG A 163 23.96 13.39 22.84
C ARG A 163 22.72 14.25 23.09
N TYR A 164 22.64 14.87 24.27
CA TYR A 164 21.43 15.58 24.73
C TYR A 164 20.99 16.73 23.81
N ALA A 165 21.93 17.50 23.25
CA ALA A 165 21.60 18.59 22.33
C ALA A 165 20.94 18.12 21.01
N GLN A 166 21.21 16.88 20.57
CA GLN A 166 20.50 16.29 19.43
C GLN A 166 19.12 15.79 19.86
N ALA A 167 19.03 15.13 21.01
CA ALA A 167 17.75 14.66 21.55
C ALA A 167 16.75 15.79 21.76
N VAL A 168 17.16 16.92 22.35
CA VAL A 168 16.30 18.09 22.57
C VAL A 168 15.76 18.63 21.25
N ARG A 169 16.62 18.80 20.23
CA ARG A 169 16.19 19.28 18.90
C ARG A 169 15.14 18.38 18.26
N GLU A 170 15.26 17.07 18.40
CA GLU A 170 14.28 16.13 17.85
C GLU A 170 12.98 16.12 18.66
N LEU A 171 13.06 16.16 19.99
CA LEU A 171 11.88 16.23 20.87
C LEU A 171 11.09 17.54 20.66
N ASP A 172 11.77 18.67 20.43
CA ASP A 172 11.12 19.95 20.11
C ASP A 172 10.36 19.90 18.78
N GLN A 173 10.83 19.12 17.81
CA GLN A 173 10.08 18.90 16.56
C GLN A 173 8.82 18.10 16.85
N VAL A 174 8.90 17.07 17.70
CA VAL A 174 7.77 16.19 18.03
C VAL A 174 6.68 16.93 18.81
N VAL A 175 7.04 17.79 19.76
CA VAL A 175 6.07 18.56 20.58
C VAL A 175 5.14 19.44 19.72
N LYS A 176 5.59 19.91 18.55
CA LYS A 176 4.77 20.71 17.63
C LYS A 176 3.57 19.95 17.05
N TYR A 177 3.60 18.62 17.10
CA TYR A 177 2.56 17.74 16.55
C TYR A 177 1.65 17.15 17.65
N ASP A 178 1.66 17.69 18.88
CA ASP A 178 1.13 16.98 20.06
C ASP A 178 -0.22 17.53 20.59
N PRO A 179 -1.26 16.68 20.67
CA PRO A 179 -1.39 15.70 21.74
C PRO A 179 -1.64 14.29 21.19
N SER A 180 -0.59 13.68 20.67
CA SER A 180 -0.57 12.25 20.36
C SER A 180 -0.57 11.43 21.65
N ARG A 181 -0.84 10.11 21.57
CA ARG A 181 -0.69 9.18 22.71
C ARG A 181 0.70 9.19 23.37
N TYR A 182 1.71 9.77 22.70
CA TYR A 182 3.09 9.82 23.18
C TYR A 182 3.43 11.09 23.96
N SER A 183 2.50 12.05 24.04
CA SER A 183 2.70 13.36 24.66
C SER A 183 3.45 13.31 26.00
N ALA A 184 2.92 12.56 26.96
CA ALA A 184 3.50 12.47 28.29
C ALA A 184 4.93 11.88 28.29
N ALA A 185 5.19 10.91 27.40
CA ALA A 185 6.50 10.29 27.28
C ALA A 185 7.52 11.24 26.63
N VAL A 186 7.12 11.95 25.58
CA VAL A 186 7.94 12.96 24.89
C VAL A 186 8.35 14.06 25.87
N HIS A 187 7.39 14.66 26.60
CA HIS A 187 7.67 15.71 27.57
C HIS A 187 8.57 15.23 28.71
N LYS A 188 8.40 13.99 29.18
CA LYS A 188 9.27 13.39 30.21
C LYS A 188 10.72 13.22 29.71
N SER A 189 10.91 12.69 28.50
CA SER A 189 12.25 12.54 27.90
C SER A 189 12.91 13.91 27.69
N LEU A 190 12.15 14.92 27.29
CA LEU A 190 12.64 16.28 27.10
C LEU A 190 13.11 16.90 28.42
N ALA A 191 12.29 16.84 29.47
CA ALA A 191 12.66 17.32 30.80
C ALA A 191 13.93 16.63 31.34
N TYR A 192 14.03 15.31 31.13
CA TYR A 192 15.24 14.56 31.51
C TYR A 192 16.48 15.04 30.74
N ALA A 193 16.37 15.26 29.43
CA ALA A 193 17.49 15.68 28.60
C ALA A 193 17.96 17.11 28.91
N LEU A 194 17.05 18.00 29.36
CA LEU A 194 17.37 19.38 29.74
C LEU A 194 17.95 19.51 31.16
N GLY A 195 17.66 18.57 32.06
CA GLY A 195 18.11 18.59 33.47
C GLY A 195 19.42 17.84 33.74
N ARG A 196 20.18 17.47 32.71
CA ARG A 196 21.41 16.67 32.77
C ARG A 196 22.64 17.47 32.38
#